data_AF-A0A6J5JZ02-F1
#
_entry.id   AF-A0A6J5JZ02-F1
#
_cell.length_a   1.000
_cell.length_b   1.000
_cell.length_c   1.000
_cell.angle_alpha   90.00
_cell.angle_beta   90.00
_cell.angle_gamma   90.00
#
_symmetry.space_group_name_H-M   'P 1'
#
loop_
_entity.id
_entity.type
_entity.pdbx_description
1 polymer ?
#
loop_
_entity_poly.entity_id
_entity_poly.type
_entity_poly.pdbx_seq_one_letter_code
_entity_poly.pdbx_strand_id
1 'polypeptide(L)' 'MSVTTIRVSDTEVQVERTLYTFAQKSDADAFAQCVANDSIDTCYRNHPPLSARPTVPDEHPDDPNRGSTISPSLGGMP' A
#
# COMPACT_ATOMS: atom_id res chain seq x y z
N MET A 1 3.37 -17.45 -10.15
CA MET A 1 2.67 -16.77 -9.03
C MET A 1 1.44 -16.11 -9.64
N SER A 2 0.25 -16.36 -9.12
CA SER A 2 -0.98 -15.70 -9.57
C SER A 2 -1.02 -14.30 -8.96
N VAL A 3 -0.87 -13.27 -9.80
CA VAL A 3 -1.01 -11.87 -9.40
C VAL A 3 -2.51 -11.56 -9.26
N THR A 4 -2.94 -11.11 -8.08
CA THR A 4 -4.33 -10.73 -7.84
C THR A 4 -4.53 -9.27 -8.19
N THR A 5 -5.35 -9.00 -9.20
CA THR A 5 -5.71 -7.64 -9.62
C THR A 5 -7.18 -7.38 -9.33
N ILE A 6 -7.46 -6.24 -8.70
CA ILE A 6 -8.81 -5.78 -8.33
C ILE A 6 -9.04 -4.44 -9.03
N ARG A 7 -10.11 -4.36 -9.82
CA ARG A 7 -10.56 -3.11 -10.44
C ARG A 7 -11.30 -2.28 -9.40
N VAL A 8 -10.64 -1.24 -8.87
CA VAL A 8 -11.24 -0.35 -7.86
C VAL A 8 -12.11 0.70 -8.52
N SER A 9 -11.62 1.28 -9.63
CA SER A 9 -12.35 2.26 -10.41
C SER A 9 -11.96 2.18 -11.90
N ASP A 10 -12.50 3.09 -12.70
CA ASP A 10 -12.21 3.20 -14.12
C ASP A 10 -10.72 3.47 -14.38
N THR A 11 -10.12 4.32 -13.52
CA THR A 11 -8.71 4.75 -13.53
C THR A 11 -7.87 4.19 -12.38
N GLU A 12 -8.42 3.32 -11.54
CA GLU A 12 -7.73 2.80 -10.35
C GLU A 12 -7.74 1.28 -10.32
N VAL A 13 -6.55 0.71 -10.19
CA VAL A 13 -6.32 -0.73 -10.20
C VAL A 13 -5.48 -1.08 -8.99
N GLN A 14 -6.00 -1.95 -8.13
CA GLN A 14 -5.23 -2.53 -7.05
C GLN A 14 -4.59 -3.82 -7.54
N VAL A 15 -3.27 -3.92 -7.41
CA VAL A 15 -2.53 -5.17 -7.63
C VAL A 15 -1.93 -5.59 -6.30
N GLU A 16 -2.31 -6.77 -5.84
CA GLU A 16 -1.98 -7.30 -4.52
C GLU A 16 -2.40 -6.37 -3.38
N ARG A 17 -1.45 -5.61 -2.81
CA ARG A 17 -1.65 -4.65 -1.72
C ARG A 17 -1.26 -3.22 -2.10
N THR A 18 -1.19 -2.94 -3.40
CA THR A 18 -0.80 -1.63 -3.94
C THR A 18 -1.88 -1.13 -4.88
N LEU A 19 -2.41 0.06 -4.61
CA LEU A 19 -3.31 0.79 -5.47
C LEU A 19 -2.50 1.63 -6.45
N TYR A 20 -2.79 1.44 -7.73
CA TYR A 20 -2.23 2.21 -8.83
C TYR A 20 -3.31 3.09 -9.43
N THR A 21 -3.05 4.39 -9.49
CA THR A 21 -3.94 5.40 -10.06
C THR A 21 -3.39 5.88 -11.39
N PHE A 22 -4.23 5.92 -12.41
CA PHE A 22 -3.89 6.31 -13.78
C PHE A 22 -4.65 7.56 -14.21
N ALA A 23 -4.18 8.19 -15.29
CA ALA A 23 -4.84 9.37 -15.85
C ALA A 23 -6.12 9.01 -16.60
N GLN A 24 -6.13 7.87 -17.29
CA GLN A 24 -7.24 7.45 -18.15
C GLN A 24 -7.58 5.97 -17.96
N LYS A 25 -8.82 5.62 -18.31
CA LYS A 25 -9.31 4.24 -18.32
C LYS A 25 -8.40 3.29 -19.08
N SER A 26 -7.98 3.72 -20.27
CA SER A 26 -7.21 2.90 -21.19
C SER A 26 -5.85 2.53 -20.61
N ASP A 27 -5.22 3.42 -19.85
CA ASP A 27 -3.96 3.14 -19.16
C ASP A 27 -4.15 2.11 -18.03
N ALA A 28 -5.20 2.29 -17.23
CA ALA A 28 -5.56 1.35 -16.16
C ALA A 28 -5.87 -0.05 -16.71
N ASP A 29 -6.59 -0.12 -17.84
CA ASP A 29 -6.94 -1.38 -18.50
C ASP A 29 -5.71 -2.06 -19.11
N ALA A 30 -4.84 -1.30 -19.78
CA ALA A 30 -3.58 -1.78 -20.33
C ALA A 30 -2.65 -2.32 -19.23
N PHE A 31 -2.55 -1.62 -18.09
CA PHE A 31 -1.78 -2.07 -16.94
C PHE A 31 -2.35 -3.37 -16.36
N ALA A 32 -3.68 -3.44 -16.15
CA ALA A 32 -4.35 -4.65 -15.64
C ALA A 32 -4.14 -5.86 -16.56
N GLN A 33 -4.17 -5.66 -17.88
CA GLN A 33 -3.90 -6.72 -18.85
C GLN A 33 -2.41 -7.09 -18.88
N CYS A 34 -1.51 -6.12 -18.73
CA CYS A 34 -0.08 -6.38 -18.66
C CYS A 34 0.26 -7.25 -17.44
N VAL A 35 -0.21 -6.90 -16.24
CA VAL A 35 0.10 -7.66 -15.00
C VAL A 35 -0.51 -9.07 -15.00
N ALA A 36 -1.49 -9.33 -15.86
CA ALA A 36 -2.05 -10.67 -16.07
C ALA A 36 -1.13 -11.57 -16.92
N ASN A 37 -0.29 -10.99 -17.77
CA ASN A 37 0.60 -11.72 -18.68
C ASN A 37 2.08 -11.66 -18.26
N ASP A 38 2.47 -10.59 -17.57
CA ASP A 38 3.85 -10.21 -17.32
C ASP A 38 4.08 -9.78 -15.86
N SER A 39 5.32 -9.40 -15.53
CA SER A 39 5.67 -8.96 -14.18
C SER A 39 5.25 -7.50 -13.91
N ILE A 40 4.87 -7.21 -12.66
CA ILE A 40 4.44 -5.87 -12.23
C ILE A 40 5.53 -4.82 -12.52
N ASP A 41 6.82 -5.12 -12.31
CA ASP A 41 7.92 -4.19 -12.62
C ASP A 41 7.95 -3.80 -14.11
N THR A 42 7.84 -4.78 -15.00
CA THR A 42 7.76 -4.55 -16.46
C THR A 42 6.56 -3.67 -16.81
N CYS A 43 5.39 -4.01 -16.26
CA CYS A 43 4.16 -3.26 -16.51
C CYS A 43 4.22 -1.84 -15.95
N TYR A 44 4.87 -1.64 -14.81
CA TYR A 44 5.06 -0.33 -14.19
C TYR A 44 5.96 0.57 -15.04
N ARG A 45 6.98 0.01 -15.69
CA ARG A 45 7.83 0.79 -16.61
C ARG A 45 7.12 1.09 -17.94
N ASN A 46 6.34 0.16 -18.46
CA ASN A 46 5.63 0.33 -19.73
C ASN A 46 4.39 1.22 -19.61
N HIS A 47 3.69 1.14 -18.48
CA HIS A 47 2.48 1.89 -18.18
C HIS A 47 2.64 2.57 -16.81
N PRO A 48 3.39 3.69 -16.75
CA PRO A 48 3.68 4.35 -15.48
C PRO A 48 2.39 4.96 -14.89
N PRO A 49 2.00 4.55 -13.67
CA PRO A 49 0.87 5.14 -12.97
C PRO A 49 1.19 6.57 -12.52
N LEU A 50 0.16 7.39 -12.34
CA LEU A 50 0.28 8.72 -11.74
C LEU A 50 0.70 8.65 -10.27
N SER A 51 0.20 7.63 -9.56
CA SER A 51 0.51 7.40 -8.17
C SER A 51 0.37 5.91 -7.86
N ALA A 52 1.27 5.40 -7.02
CA ALA A 52 1.20 4.06 -6.44
C ALA A 52 1.20 4.19 -4.93
N ARG A 53 0.22 3.59 -4.25
CA ARG A 53 0.08 3.67 -2.79
C ARG A 53 -0.29 2.30 -2.21
N PRO A 54 0.27 1.88 -1.07
CA PRO A 54 -0.19 0.69 -0.37
C PRO A 54 -1.67 0.83 0.02
N THR A 55 -2.46 -0.24 -0.14
CA THR A 55 -3.88 -0.28 0.29
C THR A 55 -4.06 -0.69 1.74
N VAL A 56 -3.04 -1.29 2.34
CA VAL A 56 -2.98 -1.45 3.78
C VAL A 56 -2.52 -0.11 4.37
N PRO A 57 -3.18 0.40 5.42
CA PRO A 57 -2.54 1.39 6.27
C PRO A 57 -1.20 0.80 6.69
N ASP A 58 -0.15 1.62 6.64
CA ASP A 58 1.11 1.31 7.29
C ASP A 58 0.80 1.12 8.78
N GLU A 59 0.41 -0.09 9.18
CA GLU A 59 0.60 -0.54 10.56
C GLU A 59 2.11 -0.69 10.69
N HIS A 60 2.77 0.44 10.89
CA HIS A 60 4.15 0.51 11.31
C HIS A 60 4.28 -0.46 12.51
N PRO A 61 5.00 -1.60 12.39
CA PRO A 61 5.02 -2.58 13.47
C PRO A 61 5.83 -2.12 14.70
N ASP A 62 6.42 -0.93 14.67
CA ASP A 62 7.35 -0.44 15.69
C ASP A 62 7.20 1.07 15.93
N ASP A 63 6.21 1.50 16.71
CA ASP A 63 6.47 2.61 17.62
C ASP A 63 6.59 2.07 19.05
N PRO A 64 7.81 1.63 19.45
CA PRO A 64 8.11 1.29 20.83
C PRO A 64 8.39 2.55 21.67
N ASN A 65 7.74 3.69 21.42
CA ASN A 65 7.77 4.83 22.35
C ASN A 65 6.87 4.53 23.57
N ARG A 66 7.34 3.54 24.33
CA ARG A 66 7.44 3.54 25.79
C ARG A 66 7.76 4.95 26.28
N GLY A 67 6.72 5.75 26.45
CA GLY A 67 6.80 7.13 26.93
C GLY A 67 5.89 7.39 28.12
N SER A 68 5.74 6.44 29.05
CA SER A 68 5.31 6.73 30.42
C SER A 68 5.82 5.64 31.37
N THR A 69 7.10 5.75 31.68
CA THR A 69 7.68 5.62 33.02
C THR A 69 6.85 4.81 34.01
N ILE A 70 7.12 3.51 34.07
CA ILE A 70 6.80 2.71 35.25
C ILE A 70 7.79 3.10 36.36
N SER A 71 7.22 3.63 37.46
CA SER A 71 7.68 3.64 38.87
C SER A 71 8.81 4.61 39.28
N PRO A 72 8.94 5.04 40.58
CA PRO A 72 8.38 4.44 41.82
C PRO A 72 7.92 5.42 42.94
N SER A 73 7.36 4.86 44.03
CA SER A 73 7.69 5.15 45.45
C SER A 73 6.55 5.53 46.42
N LEU A 74 6.49 4.71 47.46
CA LEU A 74 5.72 4.77 48.71
C LEU A 74 6.45 5.68 49.74
N GLY A 75 5.70 6.46 50.54
CA GLY A 75 6.17 7.18 51.74
C GLY A 75 5.82 8.67 51.71
N GLY A 76 5.29 9.33 52.73
CA GLY A 76 4.98 9.00 54.12
C GLY A 76 4.27 10.21 54.74
N MET A 77 3.67 10.01 55.90
CA MET A 77 2.86 10.96 56.68
C MET A 77 3.69 12.16 57.17
N PRO A 78 3.04 13.28 57.50
CA PRO A 78 2.99 13.65 58.93
C PRO A 78 1.58 13.92 59.46
#